data_AF-A0A822DXA5-F1
#
_entry.id   AF-A0A822DXA5-F1
#
_cell.length_a   1.000
_cell.length_b   1.000
_cell.length_c   1.000
_cell.angle_alpha   90.00
_cell.angle_beta   90.00
_cell.angle_gamma   90.00
#
_symmetry.space_group_name_H-M   'P 1'
#
loop_
_entity.id
_entity.type
_entity.pdbx_description
1 polymer ?
#
loop_
_entity_poly.entity_id
_entity_poly.type
_entity_poly.pdbx_seq_one_letter_code
_entity_poly.pdbx_strand_id
1 'polypeptide(L)'
;MPLLITSLEILSRLADKYQTLATYAIRVLCDFLTEPSPLLFKLYRHTSQKLDEEEQNSFMNDDVKSSKEYRAFQIFEKLRDSAIEGICKSLCIRLNSDPKCVEALLTQLSARLASGHIND
;
A
#
# COMPACT_ATOMS: atom_id res chain seq x y z
N MET A 1 12.96 2.16 6.02
CA MET A 1 11.56 1.69 5.90
C MET A 1 11.29 0.22 6.30
N PRO A 2 12.14 -0.53 7.05
CA PRO A 2 11.76 -1.90 7.46
C PRO A 2 10.63 -1.91 8.50
N LEU A 3 10.55 -0.87 9.35
CA LEU A 3 9.56 -0.77 10.43
C LEU A 3 8.11 -0.63 9.93
N LEU A 4 7.90 0.05 8.80
CA LEU A 4 6.56 0.24 8.25
C LEU A 4 6.04 -1.08 7.65
N ILE A 5 6.88 -1.75 6.86
CA ILE A 5 6.56 -3.08 6.29
C ILE A 5 6.23 -4.07 7.40
N THR A 6 7.08 -4.17 8.44
CA THR A 6 6.82 -5.08 9.55
C THR A 6 5.58 -4.69 10.35
N SER A 7 5.26 -3.40 10.48
CA SER A 7 4.02 -2.98 11.14
C SER A 7 2.75 -3.42 10.39
N LEU A 8 2.76 -3.37 9.05
CA LEU A 8 1.65 -3.85 8.22
C LEU A 8 1.50 -5.38 8.32
N GLU A 9 2.63 -6.11 8.33
CA GLU A 9 2.63 -7.56 8.52
C GLU A 9 2.11 -7.95 9.91
N ILE A 10 2.53 -7.25 10.97
CA ILE A 10 2.08 -7.50 12.35
C ILE A 10 0.58 -7.24 12.47
N LEU A 11 0.08 -6.15 11.89
CA LEU A 11 -1.35 -5.84 11.90
C LEU A 11 -2.18 -6.99 11.27
N SER A 12 -1.69 -7.54 10.17
CA SER A 12 -2.33 -8.66 9.49
C SER A 12 -2.30 -9.95 10.32
N ARG A 13 -1.16 -10.28 10.93
CA ARG A 13 -1.04 -11.43 11.85
C ARG A 13 -1.89 -11.27 13.11
N LEU A 14 -2.11 -10.03 13.56
CA LEU A 14 -2.98 -9.75 14.69
C LEU A 14 -4.45 -9.97 14.32
N ALA A 15 -4.84 -9.66 13.08
CA ALA A 15 -6.16 -9.99 12.54
C ALA A 15 -6.41 -11.50 12.48
N ASP A 16 -5.38 -12.32 12.18
CA ASP A 16 -5.47 -13.79 12.23
C ASP A 16 -5.87 -14.29 13.63
N LYS A 17 -5.35 -13.66 14.68
CA LYS A 17 -5.57 -14.09 16.06
C LYS A 17 -6.85 -13.51 16.66
N TYR A 18 -7.28 -12.35 16.17
CA TYR A 18 -8.43 -11.62 16.69
C TYR A 18 -9.33 -11.18 15.53
N GLN A 19 -10.36 -11.96 15.26
CA GLN A 19 -11.29 -11.68 14.17
C GLN A 19 -12.04 -10.34 14.33
N THR A 20 -12.22 -9.87 15.57
CA THR A 20 -12.75 -8.52 15.86
C THR A 20 -11.85 -7.41 15.34
N LEU A 21 -10.54 -7.65 15.25
CA LEU A 21 -9.56 -6.72 14.70
C LEU A 21 -9.43 -6.85 13.18
N ALA A 22 -9.92 -7.92 12.55
CA ALA A 22 -9.80 -8.08 11.09
C ALA A 22 -10.53 -6.98 10.32
N THR A 23 -11.72 -6.55 10.77
CA THR A 23 -12.44 -5.41 10.16
C THR A 23 -11.65 -4.11 10.30
N TYR A 24 -11.03 -3.92 11.46
CA TYR A 24 -10.20 -2.74 11.72
C TYR A 24 -8.93 -2.75 10.87
N ALA A 25 -8.23 -3.89 10.80
CA ALA A 25 -7.03 -4.08 10.00
C ALA A 25 -7.30 -3.80 8.51
N ILE A 26 -8.37 -4.37 7.96
CA ILE A 26 -8.82 -4.07 6.59
C ILE A 26 -9.00 -2.58 6.38
N ARG A 27 -9.72 -1.89 7.29
CA ARG A 27 -9.98 -0.47 7.16
C ARG A 27 -8.70 0.37 7.18
N VAL A 28 -7.82 0.12 8.15
CA VAL A 28 -6.54 0.84 8.28
C VAL A 28 -5.64 0.60 7.07
N LEU A 29 -5.57 -0.63 6.56
CA LEU A 29 -4.77 -0.95 5.37
C LEU A 29 -5.36 -0.32 4.10
N CYS A 30 -6.69 -0.29 3.97
CA CYS A 30 -7.36 0.44 2.89
C CYS A 30 -7.12 1.95 2.98
N ASP A 31 -7.24 2.54 4.17
CA ASP A 31 -6.96 3.95 4.42
C ASP A 31 -5.51 4.29 4.07
N PHE A 32 -4.56 3.44 4.45
CA PHE A 32 -3.15 3.59 4.10
C PHE A 32 -2.91 3.63 2.58
N LEU A 33 -3.61 2.81 1.80
CA LEU A 33 -3.45 2.73 0.34
C LEU A 33 -4.18 3.84 -0.41
N THR A 34 -5.35 4.27 0.08
CA THR A 34 -6.22 5.23 -0.62
C THR A 34 -5.98 6.67 -0.18
N GLU A 35 -5.50 6.88 1.04
CA GLU A 35 -5.18 8.19 1.61
C GLU A 35 -3.80 8.11 2.30
N PRO A 36 -2.72 7.96 1.50
CA PRO A 36 -1.39 7.86 2.06
C PRO A 36 -1.02 9.17 2.75
N SER A 37 -0.19 9.06 3.79
CA SER A 37 0.35 10.25 4.48
C SER A 37 0.94 11.24 3.48
N PRO A 38 0.65 12.56 3.57
CA PRO A 38 1.18 13.57 2.65
C PRO A 38 2.71 13.57 2.57
N LEU A 39 3.38 13.19 3.65
CA LEU A 39 4.83 13.04 3.68
C LEU A 39 5.30 11.85 2.84
N LEU A 40 4.61 10.72 2.95
CA LEU A 40 4.89 9.50 2.18
C LEU A 40 4.63 9.72 0.69
N PHE A 41 3.54 10.42 0.36
CA PHE A 41 3.20 10.78 -1.01
C PHE A 41 4.26 11.70 -1.66
N LYS A 42 4.69 12.75 -0.94
CA LYS A 42 5.77 13.64 -1.42
C LYS A 42 7.08 12.90 -1.62
N LEU A 43 7.44 12.00 -0.69
CA LEU A 43 8.65 11.20 -0.77
C LEU A 43 8.61 10.22 -1.96
N TYR A 44 7.46 9.57 -2.19
CA TYR A 44 7.24 8.72 -3.35
C TYR A 44 7.36 9.50 -4.66
N ARG A 45 6.66 10.64 -4.79
CA ARG A 45 6.72 11.48 -6.00
C ARG A 45 8.14 11.92 -6.34
N HIS A 46 8.90 12.36 -5.35
CA HIS A 46 10.30 12.76 -5.54
C HIS A 46 11.19 11.58 -5.95
N THR A 47 10.90 10.37 -5.47
CA THR A 47 11.61 9.15 -5.88
C THR A 47 11.24 8.73 -7.30
N SER A 48 9.95 8.82 -7.66
CA SER A 48 9.43 8.46 -8.99
C SER A 48 9.94 9.42 -10.07
N GLN A 49 9.87 10.74 -9.84
CA GLN A 49 10.35 11.74 -10.81
C GLN A 49 11.83 11.57 -11.13
N LYS A 50 12.64 11.23 -10.12
CA LYS A 50 14.07 10.96 -10.34
C LYS A 50 14.33 9.67 -11.12
N LEU A 51 13.48 8.66 -10.97
CA LEU A 51 13.59 7.44 -11.77
C LEU A 51 13.25 7.71 -13.24
N ASP A 52 12.19 8.48 -13.52
CA ASP A 52 11.80 8.85 -14.89
C ASP A 52 12.90 9.69 -15.59
N GLU A 53 13.56 10.59 -14.86
CA GLU A 53 14.70 11.39 -15.36
C GLU A 53 15.96 10.55 -15.62
N GLU A 54 16.14 9.45 -14.88
CA GLU A 54 17.25 8.50 -15.05
C GLU A 54 17.02 7.53 -16.20
N GLU A 55 15.79 7.03 -16.40
CA GLU A 55 15.43 6.16 -17.54
C GLU A 55 15.61 6.87 -18.88
N GLN A 56 15.36 8.19 -18.96
CA GLN A 56 15.62 8.98 -20.17
C GLN A 56 17.11 9.26 -20.42
N ASN A 57 17.95 9.26 -19.38
CA ASN A 57 19.40 9.51 -19.47
C ASN A 57 20.25 8.23 -19.52
N SER A 58 19.65 7.04 -19.46
CA SER A 58 20.36 5.75 -19.39
C SER A 58 21.08 5.35 -20.68
N PHE A 59 21.13 6.21 -21.70
CA PHE A 59 21.92 5.95 -22.90
C PHE A 59 23.42 6.20 -22.72
N MET A 60 23.92 6.78 -21.62
CA MET A 60 25.36 7.11 -21.54
C MET A 60 26.19 6.91 -20.26
N ASN A 61 25.73 6.67 -19.02
CA ASN A 61 26.70 6.44 -17.91
C ASN A 61 26.18 5.65 -16.68
N ASP A 62 26.98 4.64 -16.29
CA ASP A 62 27.05 3.82 -15.06
C ASP A 62 27.27 4.66 -13.75
N ASP A 63 26.96 4.27 -12.49
CA ASP A 63 26.32 3.06 -11.94
C ASP A 63 25.95 3.16 -10.42
N VAL A 64 25.98 4.33 -9.76
CA VAL A 64 26.01 4.36 -8.26
C VAL A 64 24.89 5.15 -7.57
N LYS A 65 24.28 6.14 -8.22
CA LYS A 65 23.13 6.86 -7.64
C LYS A 65 21.83 6.08 -7.85
N SER A 66 21.58 5.62 -9.07
CA SER A 66 20.37 4.88 -9.47
C SER A 66 20.00 3.72 -8.55
N SER A 67 20.99 3.04 -7.94
CA SER A 67 20.73 1.95 -6.99
C SER A 67 19.94 2.40 -5.76
N LYS A 68 20.13 3.62 -5.23
CA LYS A 68 19.44 4.06 -3.99
C LYS A 68 18.00 4.49 -4.26
N GLU A 69 17.76 5.29 -5.31
CA GLU A 69 16.42 5.67 -5.74
C GLU A 69 15.60 4.43 -6.17
N TYR A 70 16.19 3.53 -6.95
CA TYR A 70 15.54 2.28 -7.37
C TYR A 70 15.23 1.37 -6.16
N ARG A 71 16.12 1.30 -5.16
CA ARG A 71 15.84 0.60 -3.90
C ARG A 71 14.70 1.24 -3.12
N ALA A 72 14.62 2.57 -3.07
CA ALA A 72 13.55 3.28 -2.39
C ALA A 72 12.19 3.01 -3.08
N PHE A 73 12.15 3.03 -4.41
CA PHE A 73 10.96 2.67 -5.17
C PHE A 73 10.53 1.22 -4.94
N GLN A 74 11.45 0.26 -5.02
CA GLN A 74 11.16 -1.14 -4.66
C GLN A 74 10.63 -1.30 -3.24
N ILE A 75 11.09 -0.48 -2.29
CA ILE A 75 10.59 -0.47 -0.92
C ILE A 75 9.13 0.01 -0.88
N PHE A 76 8.76 1.02 -1.65
CA PHE A 76 7.37 1.49 -1.76
C PHE A 76 6.46 0.45 -2.41
N GLU A 77 6.91 -0.22 -3.47
CA GLU A 77 6.15 -1.32 -4.08
C GLU A 77 5.98 -2.48 -3.10
N LYS A 78 7.04 -2.89 -2.39
CA LYS A 78 6.92 -3.90 -1.33
C LYS A 78 5.96 -3.49 -0.22
N LEU A 79 5.94 -2.21 0.14
CA LEU A 79 5.05 -1.68 1.16
C LEU A 79 3.58 -1.77 0.72
N ARG A 80 3.31 -1.46 -0.56
CA ARG A 80 2.00 -1.64 -1.19
C ARG A 80 1.62 -3.12 -1.24
N ASP A 81 2.52 -4.00 -1.66
CA ASP A 81 2.29 -5.45 -1.72
C ASP A 81 1.95 -6.01 -0.33
N SER A 82 2.71 -5.64 0.70
CA SER A 82 2.43 -6.07 2.08
C SER A 82 1.08 -5.57 2.59
N ALA A 83 0.66 -4.34 2.24
CA ALA A 83 -0.65 -3.82 2.62
C ALA A 83 -1.78 -4.59 1.93
N ILE A 84 -1.66 -4.87 0.63
CA ILE A 84 -2.64 -5.63 -0.15
C ILE A 84 -2.74 -7.06 0.37
N GLU A 85 -1.60 -7.71 0.61
CA GLU A 85 -1.57 -9.06 1.18
C GLU A 85 -2.25 -9.10 2.56
N GLY A 86 -2.03 -8.07 3.38
CA GLY A 86 -2.68 -7.91 4.67
C GLY A 86 -4.20 -7.78 4.60
N ILE A 87 -4.71 -7.03 3.63
CA ILE A 87 -6.15 -6.93 3.35
C ILE A 87 -6.68 -8.29 2.95
N CYS A 88 -6.04 -8.97 2.00
CA CYS A 88 -6.47 -10.28 1.52
C CYS A 88 -6.54 -11.32 2.65
N LYS A 89 -5.50 -11.42 3.49
CA LYS A 89 -5.48 -12.33 4.64
C LYS A 89 -6.61 -12.03 5.63
N SER A 90 -6.73 -10.76 6.02
CA SER A 90 -7.78 -10.31 6.94
C SER A 90 -9.19 -10.56 6.37
N LEU A 91 -9.35 -10.42 5.06
CA LEU A 91 -10.61 -10.66 4.36
C LEU A 91 -10.95 -12.15 4.30
N CYS A 92 -9.98 -13.04 4.04
CA CYS A 92 -10.18 -14.49 4.08
C CYS A 92 -10.70 -14.97 5.45
N ILE A 93 -10.18 -14.41 6.54
CA ILE A 93 -10.64 -14.74 7.89
C ILE A 93 -12.08 -14.28 8.12
N ARG A 94 -12.39 -13.05 7.67
CA ARG A 94 -13.75 -12.51 7.77
C ARG A 94 -14.74 -13.24 6.89
N LEU A 95 -14.32 -13.76 5.74
CA LEU A 95 -15.19 -14.44 4.79
C LEU A 95 -15.92 -15.63 5.41
N ASN A 96 -15.28 -16.33 6.35
CA ASN A 96 -15.90 -17.44 7.08
C ASN A 96 -17.05 -17.01 8.01
N SER A 97 -17.10 -15.74 8.44
CA SER A 97 -18.15 -15.24 9.34
C SER A 97 -19.10 -14.24 8.71
N ASP A 98 -18.68 -13.57 7.63
CA ASP A 98 -19.48 -12.63 6.88
C ASP A 98 -19.21 -12.80 5.37
N PRO A 99 -20.05 -13.55 4.64
CA PRO A 99 -19.86 -13.77 3.20
C PRO A 99 -20.06 -12.49 2.37
N LYS A 100 -20.68 -11.44 2.91
CA LYS A 100 -20.88 -10.15 2.21
C LYS A 100 -19.72 -9.18 2.44
N CYS A 101 -18.70 -9.56 3.21
CA CYS A 101 -17.60 -8.67 3.55
C CYS A 101 -16.82 -8.16 2.32
N VAL A 102 -16.68 -9.00 1.29
CA VAL A 102 -15.97 -8.65 0.04
C VAL A 102 -16.75 -7.62 -0.75
N GLU A 103 -18.06 -7.81 -0.91
CA GLU A 103 -18.93 -6.88 -1.64
C GLU A 103 -18.97 -5.53 -0.93
N ALA A 104 -19.15 -5.53 0.40
CA ALA A 104 -19.13 -4.30 1.19
C ALA A 104 -17.80 -3.54 1.06
N LEU A 105 -16.67 -4.25 1.06
CA LEU A 105 -15.35 -3.67 0.84
C LEU A 105 -15.22 -3.08 -0.57
N LEU A 106 -15.64 -3.80 -1.59
CA LEU A 106 -15.59 -3.34 -2.98
C LEU A 106 -16.45 -2.09 -3.18
N THR A 107 -17.67 -2.05 -2.63
CA THR A 107 -18.52 -0.86 -2.67
C THR A 107 -17.85 0.31 -1.96
N GLN A 108 -17.26 0.09 -0.79
CA GLN A 108 -16.56 1.13 -0.04
C GLN A 108 -15.35 1.68 -0.83
N LEU A 109 -14.52 0.80 -1.38
CA LEU A 109 -13.36 1.20 -2.18
C LEU A 109 -13.77 1.92 -3.46
N SER A 110 -14.78 1.40 -4.17
CA SER A 110 -15.33 2.03 -5.37
C SER A 110 -15.84 3.44 -5.09
N ALA A 111 -16.60 3.62 -4.00
CA ALA A 111 -17.09 4.93 -3.60
C ALA A 111 -15.96 5.92 -3.27
N ARG A 112 -14.92 5.46 -2.57
CA ARG A 112 -13.76 6.29 -2.20
C ARG A 112 -12.90 6.68 -3.39
N LEU A 113 -12.66 5.75 -4.31
CA LEU A 113 -11.89 6.02 -5.52
C LEU A 113 -12.65 6.99 -6.43
N ALA A 114 -13.98 6.82 -6.54
CA ALA A 114 -14.83 7.76 -7.26
C ALA A 114 -14.81 9.16 -6.63
N SER A 115 -14.88 9.27 -5.28
CA SER A 115 -14.83 10.59 -4.62
C SER A 115 -13.45 11.23 -4.64
N GLY A 116 -12.37 10.43 -4.60
CA GLY A 116 -11.01 10.91 -4.79
C GLY A 116 -10.79 11.55 -6.16
N HIS A 117 -11.40 10.97 -7.21
CA HIS A 117 -11.32 11.49 -8.58
C HIS A 117 -12.15 12.77 -8.82
N ILE A 118 -13.08 13.11 -7.92
CA ILE A 118 -13.90 14.33 -8.00
C ILE A 118 -13.16 15.55 -7.39
N ASN A 119 -12.08 15.32 -6.64
CA ASN A 119 -11.33 16.37 -5.94
C ASN A 119 -9.98 16.75 -6.59
N ASP A 120 -9.73 16.32 -7.85
CA ASP A 120 -8.65 16.85 -8.70
C ASP A 120 -9.12 18.06 -9.52
#